data_AF-A0A3A9GMU3-F1
#
_entry.id   AF-A0A3A9GMU3-F1
#
_cell.length_a   1.000
_cell.length_b   1.000
_cell.length_c   1.000
_cell.angle_alpha   90.00
_cell.angle_beta   90.00
_cell.angle_gamma   90.00
#
_symmetry.space_group_name_H-M   'P 1'
#
loop_
_entity.id
_entity.type
_entity.pdbx_description
1 polymer ?
#
loop_
_entity_poly.entity_id
_entity_poly.type
_entity_poly.pdbx_seq_one_letter_code
_entity_poly.pdbx_strand_id
1 'polypeptide(L)'
;MNTKTMEGLVGASTNIKNMDTPMRVFKDARRRGDISVMKRAMGYAADYAEEAYDYYDKAEKGMEEDAKEAREKARELQEKAIQKRKEEQAKLEEKLEKSKEADTVEVSEEGKILLKQNSEMEGTASGEGNLESKGEPVIYTKDGTVSTGVFTGETIDVVVSE
;
A
#
# COMPACT_ATOMS: atom_id res chain seq x y z
N MET A 1 1.79 -23.27 -2.17
CA MET A 1 1.08 -23.77 -3.37
C MET A 1 0.27 -24.97 -2.95
N ASN A 2 -1.03 -24.85 -3.14
CA ASN A 2 -2.03 -25.85 -2.86
C ASN A 2 -1.79 -27.09 -3.75
N THR A 3 -2.05 -28.27 -3.21
CA THR A 3 -1.89 -29.54 -3.92
C THR A 3 -2.77 -29.62 -5.16
N LYS A 4 -3.98 -29.06 -5.10
CA LYS A 4 -4.92 -28.99 -6.23
C LYS A 4 -4.38 -28.15 -7.38
N THR A 5 -3.68 -27.04 -7.07
CA THR A 5 -3.01 -26.19 -8.06
C THR A 5 -1.97 -26.99 -8.82
N MET A 6 -1.11 -27.73 -8.11
CA MET A 6 -0.04 -28.51 -8.72
C MET A 6 -0.59 -29.66 -9.57
N GLU A 7 -1.55 -30.43 -9.02
CA GLU A 7 -2.17 -31.55 -9.73
C GLU A 7 -2.89 -31.08 -10.99
N GLY A 8 -3.67 -30.01 -10.89
CA GLY A 8 -4.42 -29.46 -12.02
C GLY A 8 -3.50 -28.94 -13.13
N LEU A 9 -2.44 -28.21 -12.80
CA LEU A 9 -1.48 -27.73 -13.81
C LEU A 9 -0.76 -28.89 -14.51
N VAL A 10 -0.32 -29.89 -13.75
CA VAL A 10 0.38 -31.05 -14.32
C VAL A 10 -0.58 -31.86 -15.20
N GLY A 11 -1.78 -32.19 -14.71
CA GLY A 11 -2.79 -32.97 -15.43
C GLY A 11 -3.24 -32.29 -16.73
N ALA A 12 -3.51 -30.98 -16.68
CA ALA A 12 -3.85 -30.21 -17.87
C ALA A 12 -2.70 -30.23 -18.89
N SER A 13 -1.46 -30.01 -18.43
CA SER A 13 -0.29 -30.00 -19.32
C SER A 13 -0.05 -31.35 -20.01
N THR A 14 -0.31 -32.46 -19.30
CA THR A 14 -0.15 -33.80 -19.87
C THR A 14 -1.20 -34.09 -20.92
N ASN A 15 -2.45 -33.71 -20.68
CA ASN A 15 -3.53 -33.96 -21.63
C ASN A 15 -3.44 -33.10 -22.88
N ILE A 16 -3.00 -31.84 -22.75
CA ILE A 16 -2.69 -31.00 -23.92
C ILE A 16 -1.59 -31.62 -24.78
N LYS A 17 -0.52 -32.17 -24.16
CA LYS A 17 0.53 -32.90 -24.90
C LYS A 17 0.01 -34.18 -25.55
N ASN A 18 -0.87 -34.91 -24.87
CA ASN A 18 -1.46 -36.14 -25.42
C ASN A 18 -2.30 -35.84 -26.68
N MET A 19 -2.88 -34.64 -26.78
CA MET A 19 -3.64 -34.18 -27.94
C MET A 19 -2.78 -34.01 -29.23
N ASP A 20 -1.46 -33.88 -29.12
CA ASP A 20 -0.57 -33.75 -30.29
C ASP A 20 -0.60 -34.99 -31.19
N THR A 21 -0.71 -36.17 -30.58
CA THR A 21 -0.73 -37.46 -31.29
C THR A 21 -1.96 -37.59 -32.19
N PRO A 22 -3.21 -37.49 -31.69
CA PRO A 22 -4.39 -37.54 -32.54
C PRO A 22 -4.40 -36.39 -33.55
N MET A 23 -3.90 -35.20 -33.21
CA MET A 23 -3.82 -34.08 -34.17
C MET A 23 -2.84 -34.39 -35.33
N ARG A 24 -1.74 -35.12 -35.07
CA ARG A 24 -0.84 -35.58 -36.13
C ARG A 24 -1.51 -36.61 -37.04
N VAL A 25 -2.20 -37.59 -36.45
CA VAL A 25 -2.97 -38.61 -37.20
C VAL A 25 -4.06 -37.96 -38.04
N PHE A 26 -4.77 -36.96 -37.49
CA PHE A 26 -5.77 -36.19 -38.22
C PHE A 26 -5.17 -35.49 -39.44
N LYS A 27 -4.01 -34.83 -39.29
CA LYS A 27 -3.31 -34.18 -40.42
C LYS A 27 -2.94 -35.18 -41.50
N ASP A 28 -2.46 -36.37 -41.13
CA ASP A 28 -2.09 -37.41 -42.09
C ASP A 28 -3.32 -37.99 -42.81
N ALA A 29 -4.40 -38.27 -42.07
CA ALA A 29 -5.67 -38.74 -42.61
C ALA A 29 -6.31 -37.71 -43.55
N ARG A 30 -6.23 -36.42 -43.21
CA ARG A 30 -6.70 -35.32 -44.05
C ARG A 30 -5.99 -35.27 -45.40
N ARG A 31 -4.68 -35.56 -45.46
CA ARG A 31 -3.94 -35.63 -46.75
C ARG A 31 -4.38 -36.81 -47.61
N ARG A 32 -4.83 -37.90 -46.99
CA ARG A 32 -5.31 -39.11 -47.68
C ARG A 32 -6.81 -39.04 -48.03
N GLY A 33 -7.54 -38.06 -47.50
CA GLY A 33 -8.99 -37.96 -47.63
C GLY A 33 -9.76 -38.98 -46.80
N ASP A 34 -9.14 -39.61 -45.79
CA ASP A 34 -9.80 -40.60 -44.95
C ASP A 34 -10.60 -39.94 -43.81
N ILE A 35 -11.88 -39.69 -44.09
CA ILE A 35 -12.81 -39.02 -43.16
C ILE A 35 -13.05 -39.87 -41.90
N SER A 36 -12.97 -41.20 -42.00
CA SER A 36 -13.25 -42.10 -40.87
C SER A 36 -12.17 -41.97 -39.80
N VAL A 37 -10.90 -41.98 -40.22
CA VAL A 37 -9.75 -41.82 -39.32
C VAL A 37 -9.68 -40.40 -38.78
N MET A 38 -10.02 -39.39 -39.60
CA MET A 38 -10.13 -38.01 -39.14
C MET A 38 -11.12 -37.86 -37.98
N LYS A 39 -12.33 -38.41 -38.12
CA LYS A 39 -13.39 -38.29 -37.10
C LYS A 39 -12.98 -38.99 -35.80
N ARG A 40 -12.36 -40.17 -35.91
CA ARG A 40 -11.85 -40.91 -34.74
C ARG A 40 -10.72 -40.16 -34.04
N ALA A 41 -9.77 -39.60 -34.79
CA ALA A 41 -8.67 -38.82 -34.24
C ALA A 41 -9.18 -37.55 -33.54
N MET A 42 -10.14 -36.84 -34.13
CA MET A 42 -10.83 -35.71 -33.49
C MET A 42 -11.54 -36.11 -32.20
N GLY A 43 -12.17 -37.29 -32.15
CA GLY A 43 -12.79 -37.81 -30.92
C GLY A 43 -11.77 -37.90 -29.78
N TYR A 44 -10.64 -38.58 -30.00
CA TYR A 44 -9.60 -38.67 -28.98
C TYR A 44 -9.02 -37.30 -28.58
N ALA A 45 -8.88 -36.39 -29.54
CA ALA A 45 -8.42 -35.03 -29.23
C ALA A 45 -9.43 -34.26 -28.36
N ALA A 46 -10.74 -34.46 -28.59
CA ALA A 46 -11.79 -33.85 -27.79
C ALA A 46 -11.80 -34.41 -26.37
N ASP A 47 -11.65 -35.73 -26.20
CA ASP A 47 -11.58 -36.37 -24.88
C ASP A 47 -10.42 -35.79 -24.04
N TYR A 48 -9.22 -35.68 -24.63
CA TYR A 48 -8.08 -35.05 -23.95
C TYR A 48 -8.29 -33.57 -23.66
N ALA A 49 -8.99 -32.85 -24.53
CA ALA A 49 -9.31 -31.45 -24.29
C ALA A 49 -10.27 -31.29 -23.10
N GLU A 50 -11.33 -32.10 -23.02
CA GLU A 50 -12.27 -32.12 -21.91
C GLU A 50 -11.55 -32.40 -20.58
N GLU A 51 -10.75 -33.46 -20.53
CA GLU A 51 -9.98 -33.78 -19.32
C GLU A 51 -8.99 -32.66 -18.95
N ALA A 52 -8.37 -32.01 -19.95
CA ALA A 52 -7.48 -30.88 -19.69
C ALA A 52 -8.21 -29.69 -19.06
N TYR A 53 -9.44 -29.41 -19.48
CA TYR A 53 -10.29 -28.38 -18.88
C TYR A 53 -10.68 -28.75 -17.45
N ASP A 54 -11.03 -30.01 -17.17
CA ASP A 54 -11.35 -30.45 -15.81
C ASP A 54 -10.17 -30.24 -14.84
N TYR A 55 -8.94 -30.52 -15.31
CA TYR A 55 -7.73 -30.25 -14.52
C TYR A 55 -7.42 -28.76 -14.40
N TYR A 56 -7.72 -27.96 -15.42
CA TYR A 56 -7.61 -26.51 -15.34
C TYR A 56 -8.54 -25.94 -14.25
N ASP A 57 -9.80 -26.38 -14.20
CA ASP A 57 -10.76 -25.97 -13.18
C ASP A 57 -10.31 -26.35 -11.77
N LYS A 58 -9.68 -27.53 -11.62
CA LYS A 58 -9.06 -27.93 -10.34
C LYS A 58 -7.90 -27.01 -9.97
N ALA A 59 -7.07 -26.63 -10.94
CA ALA A 59 -5.96 -25.72 -10.71
C ALA A 59 -6.45 -24.33 -10.30
N GLU A 60 -7.49 -23.82 -10.97
CA GLU A 60 -8.10 -22.52 -10.67
C GLU A 60 -8.67 -22.47 -9.25
N LYS A 61 -9.41 -23.51 -8.84
CA LYS A 61 -9.89 -23.64 -7.45
C LYS A 61 -8.74 -23.67 -6.44
N GLY A 62 -7.65 -24.39 -6.75
CA GLY A 62 -6.47 -24.42 -5.90
C GLY A 62 -5.78 -23.06 -5.77
N MET A 63 -5.70 -22.30 -6.87
CA MET A 63 -5.12 -20.95 -6.87
C MET A 63 -5.98 -19.95 -6.08
N GLU A 64 -7.31 -20.07 -6.16
CA GLU A 64 -8.20 -19.23 -5.38
C GLU A 64 -8.04 -19.49 -3.87
N GLU A 65 -7.89 -20.76 -3.47
CA GLU A 65 -7.59 -21.15 -2.09
C GLU A 65 -6.23 -20.60 -1.63
N ASP A 66 -5.17 -20.77 -2.41
CA ASP A 66 -3.84 -20.21 -2.14
C ASP A 66 -3.90 -18.67 -1.97
N ALA A 67 -4.67 -17.99 -2.82
CA ALA A 67 -4.81 -16.54 -2.78
C ALA A 67 -5.55 -16.06 -1.53
N LYS A 68 -6.60 -16.79 -1.10
CA LYS A 68 -7.30 -16.51 0.15
C LYS A 68 -6.39 -16.68 1.36
N GLU A 69 -5.65 -17.79 1.43
CA GLU A 69 -4.72 -18.06 2.52
C GLU A 69 -3.60 -16.99 2.59
N ALA A 70 -3.07 -16.57 1.44
CA ALA A 70 -2.08 -15.49 1.38
C ALA A 70 -2.64 -14.15 1.88
N ARG A 71 -3.90 -13.82 1.54
CA ARG A 71 -4.59 -12.61 2.03
C ARG A 71 -4.81 -12.66 3.53
N GLU A 72 -5.21 -13.81 4.08
CA GLU A 72 -5.40 -13.99 5.52
C GLU A 72 -4.09 -13.82 6.29
N LYS A 73 -3.01 -14.49 5.84
CA LYS A 73 -1.68 -14.32 6.44
C LYS A 73 -1.20 -12.87 6.38
N ALA A 74 -1.45 -12.15 5.28
CA ALA A 74 -1.10 -10.75 5.17
C ALA A 74 -1.87 -9.87 6.16
N ARG A 75 -3.18 -10.12 6.33
CA ARG A 75 -4.01 -9.42 7.34
C ARG A 75 -3.53 -9.69 8.76
N GLU A 76 -3.24 -10.95 9.09
CA GLU A 76 -2.72 -11.29 10.42
C GLU A 76 -1.38 -10.60 10.71
N LEU A 77 -0.48 -10.53 9.73
CA LEU A 77 0.79 -9.83 9.88
C LEU A 77 0.58 -8.32 10.08
N GLN A 78 -0.37 -7.74 9.35
CA GLN A 78 -0.75 -6.33 9.50
C GLN A 78 -1.34 -6.06 10.90
N GLU A 79 -2.25 -6.91 11.37
CA GLU A 79 -2.85 -6.79 12.70
C GLU A 79 -1.79 -6.94 13.80
N LYS A 80 -0.90 -7.92 13.70
CA LYS A 80 0.24 -8.10 14.63
C LYS A 80 1.16 -6.87 14.63
N ALA A 81 1.39 -6.24 13.48
CA ALA A 81 2.18 -5.01 13.40
C ALA A 81 1.46 -3.82 14.08
N ILE A 82 0.15 -3.69 13.89
CA ILE A 82 -0.66 -2.65 14.54
C ILE A 82 -0.69 -2.85 16.06
N GLN A 83 -0.90 -4.09 16.52
CA GLN A 83 -0.90 -4.42 17.96
C GLN A 83 0.44 -4.08 18.60
N LYS A 84 1.57 -4.48 17.99
CA LYS A 84 2.91 -4.11 18.49
C LYS A 84 3.10 -2.60 18.58
N ARG A 85 2.67 -1.85 17.56
CA ARG A 85 2.76 -0.38 17.58
C ARG A 85 1.91 0.24 18.70
N LYS A 86 0.70 -0.28 18.93
CA LYS A 86 -0.17 0.17 20.02
C LYS A 86 0.43 -0.14 21.39
N GLU A 87 0.99 -1.33 21.57
CA GLU A 87 1.68 -1.71 22.81
C GLU A 87 2.90 -0.83 23.08
N GLU A 88 3.69 -0.50 22.06
CA GLU A 88 4.81 0.42 22.18
C GLU A 88 4.36 1.82 22.56
N GLN A 89 3.29 2.33 21.92
CA GLN A 89 2.70 3.63 22.27
C GLN A 89 2.19 3.64 23.71
N ALA A 90 1.47 2.61 24.15
CA ALA A 90 0.97 2.50 25.52
C ALA A 90 2.11 2.47 26.55
N LYS A 91 3.20 1.73 26.28
CA LYS A 91 4.39 1.72 27.15
C LYS A 91 5.10 3.07 27.20
N LEU A 92 5.14 3.80 26.09
CA LEU A 92 5.72 5.14 26.06
C LEU A 92 4.84 6.14 26.83
N GLU A 93 3.53 6.06 26.64
CA GLU A 93 2.55 6.89 27.35
C GLU A 93 2.59 6.64 28.86
N GLU A 94 2.63 5.38 29.30
CA GLU A 94 2.78 5.04 30.72
C GLU A 94 4.08 5.61 31.32
N LYS A 95 5.20 5.59 30.58
CA LYS A 95 6.44 6.23 31.01
C LYS A 95 6.32 7.74 31.08
N LEU A 96 5.61 8.35 30.13
CA LEU A 96 5.41 9.79 30.05
C LEU A 96 4.50 10.28 31.17
N GLU A 97 3.41 9.57 31.47
CA GLU A 97 2.55 9.83 32.63
C GLU A 97 3.31 9.70 33.95
N LYS A 98 4.09 8.63 34.13
CA LYS A 98 4.97 8.49 35.31
C LYS A 98 6.00 9.62 35.42
N SER A 99 6.44 10.21 34.30
CA SER A 99 7.34 11.36 34.32
C SER A 99 6.64 12.71 34.51
N LYS A 100 5.36 12.84 34.15
CA LYS A 100 4.56 14.06 34.38
C LYS A 100 4.26 14.30 35.86
N GLU A 101 4.34 13.26 36.68
CA GLU A 101 4.14 13.35 38.14
C GLU A 101 5.36 13.92 38.89
N ALA A 102 6.44 14.29 38.19
CA ALA A 102 7.69 14.72 38.83
C ALA A 102 8.42 15.90 38.14
N ASP A 103 7.71 16.93 37.68
CA ASP A 103 8.34 18.22 37.37
C ASP A 103 7.51 19.41 37.89
N THR A 104 7.45 19.53 39.23
CA THR A 104 7.03 20.77 39.88
C THR A 104 8.22 21.72 39.88
N VAL A 105 8.20 22.67 38.94
CA VAL A 105 9.20 23.74 38.91
C VAL A 105 8.90 24.71 40.06
N GLU A 106 9.62 24.59 41.18
CA GLU A 106 9.53 25.54 42.27
C GLU A 106 10.21 26.86 41.88
N VAL A 107 9.41 27.91 41.70
CA VAL A 107 9.92 29.26 41.43
C VAL A 107 10.67 29.76 42.66
N SER A 108 11.98 29.96 42.52
CA SER A 108 12.85 30.60 43.52
C SER A 108 12.24 31.90 44.05
N GLU A 109 12.45 32.21 45.33
CA GLU A 109 11.86 33.37 46.00
C GLU A 109 12.19 34.69 45.27
N GLU A 110 13.36 34.81 44.65
CA GLU A 110 13.78 35.96 43.84
C GLU A 110 12.96 36.10 42.54
N GLY A 111 12.57 34.98 41.92
CA GLY A 111 11.75 34.97 40.71
C GLY A 111 10.31 35.41 40.96
N LYS A 112 9.77 35.16 42.17
CA LYS A 112 8.44 35.65 42.58
C LYS A 112 8.41 37.18 42.74
N ILE A 113 9.53 37.80 43.12
CA ILE A 113 9.64 39.25 43.30
C ILE A 113 9.67 39.95 41.94
N LEU A 114 10.43 39.42 40.97
CA LEU A 114 10.47 39.94 39.60
C LEU A 114 9.11 39.83 38.88
N LEU A 115 8.35 38.75 39.12
CA LEU A 115 7.01 38.58 38.54
C LEU A 115 6.02 39.64 39.09
N LYS A 116 6.09 39.96 40.38
CA LYS A 116 5.27 41.02 41.01
C LYS A 116 5.62 42.41 40.46
N GLN A 117 6.91 42.70 40.27
CA GLN A 117 7.36 43.99 39.72
C GLN A 117 6.88 44.22 38.28
N ASN A 118 6.75 43.17 37.46
CA ASN A 118 6.19 43.30 36.12
C ASN A 118 4.65 43.42 36.12
N SER A 119 3.94 42.82 37.08
CA SER A 119 2.47 42.98 37.20
C SER A 119 2.01 44.34 37.72
N GLU A 120 2.89 45.07 38.42
CA GLU A 120 2.62 46.43 38.92
C GLU A 120 2.94 47.52 37.88
N MET A 121 3.54 47.15 36.74
CA MET A 121 3.89 48.07 35.65
C MET A 121 2.88 48.07 34.49
N GLU A 122 1.77 47.32 34.59
CA GLU A 122 0.60 47.47 33.71
C GLU A 122 -0.59 48.06 34.47
N GLY A 123 -0.46 49.35 34.76
CA GLY A 123 -1.55 50.20 35.18
C GLY A 123 -1.57 51.47 34.33
N THR A 124 -2.43 51.48 33.30
CA THR A 124 -2.87 52.62 32.47
C THR A 124 -2.02 53.02 31.25
N ALA A 125 -2.29 52.36 30.13
CA ALA A 125 -2.53 53.04 28.85
C ALA A 125 -3.44 52.18 27.97
N SER A 126 -4.72 52.59 27.88
CA SER A 126 -5.51 52.30 26.71
C SER A 126 -4.76 52.86 25.50
N GLY A 127 -4.39 51.99 24.58
CA GLY A 127 -3.75 52.35 23.33
C GLY A 127 -3.74 51.13 22.43
N GLU A 128 -4.63 51.13 21.43
CA GLU A 128 -4.51 50.29 20.25
C GLU A 128 -3.06 50.33 19.74
N GLY A 129 -2.34 49.24 19.94
CA GLY A 129 -0.95 49.07 19.54
C GLY A 129 -0.86 47.92 18.56
N ASN A 130 -1.28 48.19 17.32
CA ASN A 130 -0.99 47.39 16.15
C ASN A 130 0.49 46.95 16.15
N LEU A 131 0.76 45.69 16.49
CA LEU A 131 2.06 45.06 16.23
C LEU A 131 2.09 44.61 14.77
N GLU A 132 2.04 45.61 13.89
CA GLU A 132 2.38 45.47 12.49
C GLU A 132 3.89 45.23 12.45
N SER A 133 4.28 43.95 12.49
CA SER A 133 5.65 43.56 12.19
C SER A 133 5.94 44.00 10.76
N LYS A 134 6.48 45.22 10.59
CA LYS A 134 6.98 45.76 9.31
C LYS A 134 8.27 45.06 8.89
N GLY A 135 8.18 43.76 8.68
CA GLY A 135 9.16 42.96 7.96
C GLY A 135 8.39 42.11 6.97
N GLU A 136 8.54 42.41 5.68
CA GLU A 136 8.02 41.53 4.64
C GLU A 136 8.61 40.12 4.84
N PRO A 137 7.79 39.05 4.74
CA PRO A 137 8.30 37.69 4.89
C PRO A 137 9.32 37.40 3.79
N VAL A 138 10.58 37.22 4.19
CA VAL A 138 11.70 36.91 3.28
C VAL A 138 11.70 35.42 2.99
N ILE A 139 11.51 35.04 1.72
CA ILE A 139 11.58 33.66 1.25
C ILE A 139 12.99 33.40 0.71
N TYR A 140 13.63 32.32 1.17
CA TYR A 140 14.96 31.89 0.72
C TYR A 140 14.84 30.73 -0.26
N THR A 141 15.61 30.80 -1.34
CA THR A 141 15.76 29.67 -2.28
C THR A 141 16.75 28.64 -1.74
N LYS A 142 16.78 27.43 -2.32
CA LYS A 142 17.67 26.34 -1.90
C LYS A 142 19.17 26.71 -1.94
N ASP A 143 19.52 27.74 -2.71
CA ASP A 143 20.89 28.25 -2.85
C ASP A 143 21.20 29.44 -1.91
N GLY A 144 20.28 29.77 -0.99
CA GLY A 144 20.49 30.79 0.05
C GLY A 144 20.33 32.24 -0.43
N THR A 145 19.76 32.46 -1.61
CA THR A 145 19.47 33.80 -2.13
C THR A 145 18.06 34.26 -1.72
N VAL A 146 17.94 35.55 -1.41
CA VAL A 146 16.66 36.19 -1.03
C VAL A 146 15.81 36.42 -2.27
N SER A 147 14.62 35.80 -2.34
CA SER A 147 13.65 36.09 -3.39
C SER A 147 12.62 37.12 -2.89
N THR A 148 12.70 38.36 -3.37
CA THR A 148 11.65 39.37 -3.18
C THR A 148 10.53 39.13 -4.18
N GLY A 149 9.62 38.21 -3.86
CA GLY A 149 8.46 37.89 -4.70
C GLY A 149 7.36 38.93 -4.53
N VAL A 150 7.22 39.84 -5.50
CA VAL A 150 6.05 40.71 -5.64
C VAL A 150 4.83 39.83 -5.92
N PHE A 151 3.93 39.68 -4.95
CA PHE A 151 2.62 39.05 -5.15
C PHE A 151 1.69 40.05 -5.85
N THR A 152 1.81 40.18 -7.17
CA THR A 152 0.71 40.67 -8.00
C THR A 152 -0.12 39.48 -8.43
N GLY A 153 -1.40 39.49 -8.06
CA GLY A 153 -2.33 38.38 -8.26
C GLY A 153 -2.61 38.11 -9.74
N GLU A 154 -1.81 37.24 -10.34
CA GLU A 154 -2.15 36.55 -11.57
C GLU A 154 -1.95 35.04 -11.38
N THR A 155 -2.96 34.32 -11.85
CA THR A 155 -3.16 32.87 -11.80
C THR A 155 -1.90 32.07 -12.15
N ILE A 156 -1.46 31.20 -11.24
CA ILE A 156 -0.41 30.22 -11.51
C ILE A 156 -1.10 28.98 -12.11
N ASP A 157 -1.06 28.86 -13.44
CA ASP A 157 -1.37 27.61 -14.11
C ASP A 157 -0.30 26.58 -13.76
N VAL A 158 -0.66 25.59 -12.94
CA VAL A 158 0.20 24.43 -12.66
C VAL A 158 0.08 23.48 -13.84
N VAL A 159 1.02 23.56 -14.78
CA VAL A 159 1.26 22.49 -15.74
C VAL A 159 1.92 21.34 -14.98
N VAL A 160 1.12 20.33 -14.65
CA VAL A 160 1.62 19.00 -14.28
C VAL A 160 2.10 18.33 -15.56
N SER A 161 3.42 18.15 -15.69
CA SER A 161 3.99 17.25 -16.69
C SER A 161 3.86 15.80 -16.18
N GLU A 162 3.18 14.96 -16.96
CA GLU A 162 3.22 13.48 -16.85
C GLU A 162 4.61 12.92 -17.14
#